data_AF-A0A820DYW1-F1
#
_entry.id   AF-A0A820DYW1-F1
#
_cell.length_a   1.000
_cell.length_b   1.000
_cell.length_c   1.000
_cell.angle_alpha   90.00
_cell.angle_beta   90.00
_cell.angle_gamma   90.00
#
_symmetry.space_group_name_H-M   'P 1'
#
loop_
_entity.id
_entity.type
_entity.pdbx_description
1 polymer ?
#
loop_
_entity_poly.entity_id
_entity_poly.type
_entity_poly.pdbx_seq_one_letter_code
_entity_poly.pdbx_strand_id
1 'polypeptide(L)'
;SEKVFWMTTGLYPQEFIITFKEPIEFRHIRFVTSNVKRFVMFTTSNQEPKNFETIFEKTLPNNENNLQITDYTLDRSIDVRHFKCVILAGYDSFSSVHSLKFDAENSRMGKKY
;
A
#
# COMPACT_ATOMS: atom_id res chain seq x y z
N SER A 1 8.35 -18.12 3.98
CA SER A 1 8.38 -17.05 5.00
C SER A 1 8.96 -15.81 4.35
N GLU A 2 8.24 -14.69 4.36
CA GLU A 2 8.87 -13.39 4.10
C GLU A 2 9.70 -13.06 5.34
N LYS A 3 11.03 -13.06 5.18
CA LYS A 3 12.00 -12.92 6.29
C LYS A 3 12.34 -11.47 6.61
N VAL A 4 11.86 -10.51 5.81
CA VAL A 4 12.14 -9.08 5.95
C VAL A 4 10.82 -8.33 5.80
N PHE A 5 10.46 -7.56 6.83
CA PHE A 5 9.27 -6.72 6.86
C PHE A 5 9.58 -5.42 7.58
N TRP A 6 8.84 -4.36 7.27
CA TRP A 6 8.86 -3.14 8.06
C TRP A 6 7.91 -3.30 9.25
N MET A 7 8.38 -3.02 10.45
CA MET A 7 7.58 -3.08 11.67
C MET A 7 7.52 -1.69 12.30
N THR A 8 6.35 -1.32 12.78
CA THR A 8 6.12 -0.07 13.51
C THR A 8 5.49 -0.34 14.86
N THR A 9 5.84 0.52 15.82
CA THR A 9 5.51 0.42 17.25
C THR A 9 5.33 1.84 17.77
N GLY A 10 4.56 2.01 18.85
CA GLY A 10 4.28 3.33 19.39
C GLY A 10 3.10 3.99 18.67
N LEU A 11 2.31 4.72 19.46
CA LEU A 11 1.01 5.32 19.16
C LEU A 11 0.79 5.69 17.67
N TYR A 12 -0.28 5.17 17.08
CA TYR A 12 -0.74 5.57 15.74
C TYR A 12 -1.14 7.05 15.72
N PRO A 13 -1.03 7.76 14.58
CA PRO A 13 -0.74 7.24 13.24
C PRO A 13 0.75 6.99 12.96
N GLN A 14 1.01 6.02 12.09
CA GLN A 14 2.35 5.69 11.58
C GLN A 14 2.34 5.80 10.06
N GLU A 15 3.34 6.41 9.46
CA GLU A 15 3.38 6.62 8.00
C GLU A 15 4.71 6.28 7.37
N PHE A 16 4.64 5.93 6.08
CA PHE A 16 5.81 5.85 5.21
C PHE A 16 5.47 6.39 3.83
N ILE A 17 6.48 6.95 3.17
CA ILE A 17 6.39 7.49 1.82
C ILE A 17 7.40 6.76 0.94
N ILE A 18 6.94 6.30 -0.22
CA ILE A 18 7.77 5.71 -1.27
C ILE A 18 7.83 6.71 -2.42
N THR A 19 9.05 7.07 -2.81
CA THR A 19 9.32 7.88 -4.01
C THR A 19 9.94 6.99 -5.06
N PHE A 20 9.30 6.88 -6.22
CA PHE A 20 9.85 6.11 -7.34
C PHE A 20 10.99 6.88 -8.00
N LYS A 21 11.89 6.19 -8.72
CA LYS A 21 12.98 6.86 -9.48
C LYS A 21 12.45 7.58 -10.72
N GLU A 22 11.46 7.00 -11.38
CA GLU A 22 10.65 7.59 -12.45
C GLU A 22 9.17 7.39 -12.09
N PRO A 23 8.23 8.26 -12.55
CA PRO A 23 6.80 8.01 -12.36
C PRO A 23 6.40 6.61 -12.85
N ILE A 24 5.56 5.94 -12.09
CA ILE A 24 4.98 4.64 -12.47
C ILE A 24 3.49 4.80 -12.74
N GLU A 25 2.97 3.98 -13.65
CA GLU A 25 1.53 3.82 -13.87
C GLU A 25 1.07 2.51 -13.23
N PHE A 26 -0.01 2.54 -12.44
CA PHE A 26 -0.62 1.31 -11.93
C PHE A 26 -2.14 1.44 -11.80
N ARG A 27 -2.81 0.29 -11.76
CA ARG A 27 -4.25 0.18 -11.49
C ARG A 27 -4.56 -0.70 -10.29
N HIS A 28 -3.67 -1.63 -9.96
CA HIS A 28 -3.86 -2.60 -8.88
C HIS A 28 -2.80 -2.45 -7.79
N ILE A 29 -3.23 -2.51 -6.54
CA ILE A 29 -2.37 -2.54 -5.35
C ILE A 29 -2.62 -3.84 -4.61
N ARG A 30 -1.53 -4.54 -4.26
CA ARG A 30 -1.55 -5.61 -3.24
C ARG A 30 -0.74 -5.19 -2.03
N PHE A 31 -1.37 -5.21 -0.86
CA PHE A 31 -0.78 -4.82 0.41
C PHE A 31 -0.92 -5.94 1.44
N VAL A 32 0.20 -6.41 1.97
CA VAL A 32 0.27 -7.52 2.94
C VAL A 32 0.80 -6.98 4.26
N THR A 33 0.01 -7.17 5.31
CA THR A 33 0.27 -6.60 6.64
C THR A 33 -0.02 -7.60 7.75
N SER A 34 0.37 -7.29 8.99
CA SER A 34 -0.13 -7.94 10.20
C SER A 34 -0.50 -6.88 11.23
N ASN A 35 -1.56 -7.16 11.99
CA ASN A 35 -2.09 -6.33 13.08
C ASN A 35 -2.51 -4.91 12.70
N VAL A 36 -2.66 -4.61 11.41
CA VAL A 36 -3.22 -3.34 10.96
C VAL A 36 -4.73 -3.41 11.07
N LYS A 37 -5.33 -2.39 11.70
CA LYS A 37 -6.79 -2.24 11.83
C LYS A 37 -7.33 -1.27 10.79
N ARG A 38 -6.70 -0.12 10.61
CA ARG A 38 -7.17 0.93 9.70
C ARG A 38 -5.99 1.63 9.05
N PHE A 39 -6.06 1.85 7.75
CA PHE A 39 -5.05 2.62 7.02
C PHE A 39 -5.68 3.39 5.85
N VAL A 40 -4.97 4.43 5.40
CA VAL A 40 -5.30 5.24 4.23
C VAL A 40 -4.11 5.27 3.29
N MET A 41 -4.35 5.12 1.99
CA MET A 41 -3.34 5.24 0.95
C MET A 41 -3.55 6.49 0.13
N PHE A 42 -2.45 7.15 -0.22
CA PHE A 42 -2.46 8.38 -0.99
C PHE A 42 -1.38 8.36 -2.07
N THR A 43 -1.57 9.15 -3.11
CA THR A 43 -0.60 9.35 -4.18
C THR A 43 -0.47 10.80 -4.62
N THR A 44 0.62 11.12 -5.28
CA THR A 44 0.79 12.37 -6.03
C THR A 44 1.77 12.16 -7.17
N SER A 45 1.55 12.88 -8.28
CA SER A 45 2.44 12.95 -9.44
C SER A 45 3.36 14.17 -9.41
N ASN A 46 3.27 14.99 -8.35
CA ASN A 46 4.14 16.14 -8.16
C ASN A 46 5.62 15.74 -8.06
N GLN A 47 6.52 16.66 -8.38
CA GLN A 47 7.98 16.48 -8.23
C GLN A 47 8.42 16.30 -6.76
N GLU A 48 7.69 16.96 -5.85
CA GLU A 48 7.91 16.88 -4.41
C GLU A 48 6.79 16.05 -3.75
N PRO A 49 7.05 15.33 -2.65
CA PRO A 49 6.06 14.52 -1.93
C PRO A 49 5.07 15.40 -1.14
N LYS A 50 4.23 16.14 -1.85
CA LYS A 50 3.24 17.08 -1.30
C LYS A 50 1.93 17.03 -2.08
N ASN A 51 0.86 17.55 -1.47
CA ASN A 51 -0.48 17.61 -2.05
C ASN A 51 -0.95 16.22 -2.50
N PHE A 52 -0.92 15.28 -1.57
CA PHE A 52 -1.35 13.91 -1.79
C PHE A 52 -2.87 13.82 -1.94
N GLU A 53 -3.32 13.02 -2.90
CA GLU A 53 -4.72 12.66 -3.10
C GLU A 53 -4.99 11.28 -2.51
N THR A 54 -6.14 11.12 -1.86
CA THR A 54 -6.54 9.84 -1.27
C THR A 54 -6.92 8.87 -2.39
N ILE A 55 -6.32 7.67 -2.39
CA ILE A 55 -6.78 6.60 -3.26
C ILE A 55 -7.94 5.86 -2.59
N PHE A 56 -7.69 5.32 -1.40
CA PHE A 56 -8.68 4.60 -0.64
C PHE A 56 -8.31 4.53 0.83
N GLU A 57 -9.31 4.23 1.64
CA GLU A 57 -9.18 3.91 3.05
C GLU A 57 -9.79 2.53 3.29
N LYS A 58 -9.17 1.73 4.16
CA LYS A 58 -9.70 0.42 4.53
C LYS A 58 -9.58 0.16 6.02
N THR A 59 -10.63 -0.44 6.57
CA THR A 59 -10.61 -1.10 7.89
C THR A 59 -10.52 -2.60 7.66
N LEU A 60 -9.51 -3.25 8.23
CA LEU A 60 -9.29 -4.68 8.11
C LEU A 60 -9.88 -5.41 9.32
N PRO A 61 -10.36 -6.66 9.17
CA PRO A 61 -10.76 -7.48 10.30
C PRO A 61 -9.54 -7.89 11.13
N ASN A 62 -9.78 -8.22 12.41
CA ASN A 62 -8.77 -8.85 13.25
C ASN A 62 -8.57 -10.30 12.78
N ASN A 63 -7.34 -10.65 12.42
CA ASN A 63 -6.97 -11.99 11.98
C ASN A 63 -6.03 -12.69 12.97
N GLU A 64 -6.08 -12.34 14.26
CA GLU A 64 -5.32 -13.01 15.33
C GLU A 64 -3.80 -13.10 15.03
N ASN A 65 -3.20 -11.99 14.63
CA ASN A 65 -1.78 -11.87 14.21
C ASN A 65 -1.40 -12.58 12.89
N ASN A 66 -2.34 -13.17 12.15
CA ASN A 66 -2.06 -13.70 10.81
C ASN A 66 -1.86 -12.59 9.78
N LEU A 67 -1.35 -12.96 8.59
CA LEU A 67 -1.23 -12.05 7.46
C LEU A 67 -2.61 -11.56 6.99
N GLN A 68 -2.70 -10.27 6.73
CA GLN A 68 -3.85 -9.59 6.17
C GLN A 68 -3.50 -9.13 4.76
N ILE A 69 -4.22 -9.64 3.77
CA ILE A 69 -4.03 -9.29 2.36
C ILE A 69 -5.12 -8.31 1.94
N THR A 70 -4.70 -7.17 1.41
CA THR A 70 -5.58 -6.21 0.74
C THR A 70 -5.21 -6.12 -0.72
N ASP A 71 -6.11 -6.57 -1.58
CA ASP A 71 -6.12 -6.24 -3.00
C ASP A 71 -7.09 -5.07 -3.23
N TYR A 72 -6.67 -4.08 -4.01
CA TYR A 72 -7.48 -2.93 -4.39
C TYR A 72 -7.22 -2.57 -5.86
N THR A 73 -8.30 -2.40 -6.63
CA THR A 73 -8.26 -2.00 -8.03
C THR A 73 -8.91 -0.64 -8.18
N LEU A 74 -8.17 0.29 -8.79
CA LEU A 74 -8.65 1.61 -9.18
C LEU A 74 -9.60 1.54 -10.38
N ASP A 75 -10.50 2.51 -10.50
CA ASP A 75 -11.39 2.64 -11.65
C ASP A 75 -10.62 2.84 -12.97
N ARG A 76 -9.48 3.53 -12.90
CA ARG A 76 -8.55 3.76 -14.01
C ARG A 76 -7.11 3.69 -13.53
N SER A 77 -6.17 3.43 -14.44
CA SER A 77 -4.74 3.60 -14.15
C SER A 77 -4.41 5.04 -13.79
N ILE A 78 -3.44 5.22 -12.90
CA ILE A 78 -2.96 6.54 -12.47
C ILE A 78 -1.43 6.60 -12.52
N ASP A 79 -0.91 7.77 -12.90
CA ASP A 79 0.52 8.09 -12.85
C ASP A 79 0.92 8.58 -11.46
N VAL A 80 1.97 8.00 -10.90
CA VAL A 80 2.37 8.23 -9.52
C VAL A 80 3.88 8.40 -9.40
N ARG A 81 4.28 9.50 -8.77
CA ARG A 81 5.67 9.77 -8.38
C ARG A 81 5.93 9.40 -6.92
N HIS A 82 4.99 9.75 -6.05
CA HIS A 82 5.07 9.48 -4.62
C HIS A 82 3.82 8.74 -4.16
N PHE A 83 4.02 7.69 -3.38
CA PHE A 83 2.99 6.94 -2.68
C PHE A 83 3.16 7.12 -1.17
N LYS A 84 2.06 7.28 -0.45
CA LYS A 84 2.05 7.37 1.01
C LYS A 84 1.03 6.40 1.58
N CYS A 85 1.44 5.67 2.61
CA CYS A 85 0.53 4.89 3.44
C CYS A 85 0.56 5.45 4.86
N VAL A 86 -0.62 5.65 5.44
CA VAL A 86 -0.80 6.06 6.83
C VAL A 86 -1.61 4.98 7.54
N ILE A 87 -0.98 4.26 8.46
CA ILE A 87 -1.64 3.33 9.36
C ILE A 87 -2.24 4.14 10.52
N LEU A 88 -3.56 4.22 10.56
CA LEU A 88 -4.33 5.00 11.53
C LEU A 88 -4.60 4.24 12.83
N ALA A 89 -4.64 2.91 12.78
CA ALA A 89 -4.85 2.06 13.94
C ALA A 89 -4.33 0.64 13.69
N GLY A 90 -3.94 -0.03 14.77
CA GLY A 90 -3.67 -1.47 14.80
C GLY A 90 -4.49 -2.19 15.87
N TYR A 91 -4.43 -3.51 15.85
CA TYR A 91 -5.08 -4.39 16.83
C TYR A 91 -4.22 -4.66 18.07
N ASP A 92 -2.92 -4.39 17.98
CA ASP A 92 -1.97 -4.53 19.07
C ASP A 92 -0.94 -3.38 19.02
N SER A 93 -0.01 -3.40 19.96
CA SER A 93 1.10 -2.47 20.16
C SER A 93 2.08 -2.42 18.97
N PHE A 94 2.02 -3.42 18.09
CA PHE A 94 2.86 -3.57 16.92
C PHE A 94 2.02 -3.85 15.68
N SER A 95 2.37 -3.20 14.57
CA SER A 95 1.90 -3.54 13.23
C SER A 95 3.09 -3.75 12.29
N SER A 96 2.91 -4.57 11.26
CA SER A 96 3.94 -4.76 10.25
C SER A 96 3.39 -4.71 8.84
N VAL A 97 4.25 -4.25 7.93
CA VAL A 97 4.07 -4.26 6.49
C VAL A 97 5.08 -5.22 5.90
N HIS A 98 4.58 -6.30 5.31
CA HIS A 98 5.40 -7.36 4.71
C HIS A 98 5.64 -7.12 3.23
N SER A 99 4.60 -6.68 2.50
CA SER A 99 4.70 -6.44 1.07
C SER A 99 3.75 -5.35 0.60
N LEU A 100 4.21 -4.55 -0.36
CA LEU A 100 3.40 -3.61 -1.12
C LEU A 100 3.80 -3.72 -2.59
N LYS A 101 2.83 -4.04 -3.44
CA LYS A 101 3.03 -4.25 -4.88
C LYS A 101 2.08 -3.37 -5.67
N PHE A 102 2.58 -2.85 -6.78
CA PHE A 102 1.86 -2.05 -7.75
C PHE A 102 1.89 -2.78 -9.08
N ASP A 103 0.73 -3.09 -9.64
CA ASP A 103 0.62 -3.75 -10.94
C ASP A 103 -0.15 -2.84 -11.92
N ALA A 104 0.42 -2.70 -13.13
CA ALA A 104 -0.32 -2.23 -14.28
C ALA A 104 -1.21 -3.37 -14.80
N GLU A 105 -2.43 -3.07 -15.24
CA GLU A 105 -3.28 -4.09 -15.85
C GLU A 105 -2.63 -4.55 -17.18
N ASN A 106 -2.09 -5.76 -17.21
CA ASN A 106 -1.62 -6.39 -18.43
C ASN A 106 -2.81 -6.73 -19.34
N SER A 107 -3.27 -5.77 -20.13
CA SER A 107 -4.00 -6.08 -21.37
C SER A 107 -3.01 -6.69 -22.38
N ARG A 108 -2.75 -8.00 -22.24
CA ARG A 108 -2.47 -9.02 -23.29
C ARG A 108 -1.65 -10.18 -22.71
N MET A 109 -2.33 -11.29 -22.46
CA MET A 109 -1.79 -12.62 -22.74
C MET A 109 -1.47 -12.69 -24.25
N GLY A 110 -0.31 -12.18 -24.65
CA GLY A 110 0.25 -12.32 -25.98
C GLY A 110 1.00 -13.64 -26.09
N LYS A 111 0.50 -14.51 -26.97
CA LYS A 111 1.03 -15.79 -27.44
C LYS A 111 2.53 -16.02 -27.20
N LYS A 112 2.84 -17.18 -26.61
CA LYS A 112 4.15 -17.84 -26.75
C LYS A 112 4.45 -18.00 -28.25
N TYR A 113 5.59 -17.48 -28.69
CA TYR A 113 6.25 -17.91 -29.93
C TYR A 113 7.07 -19.16 -29.63
#